data_AF-A0A3Q3ELY3-F1
#
_entry.id   AF-A0A3Q3ELY3-F1
#
_cell.length_a   1.000
_cell.length_b   1.000
_cell.length_c   1.000
_cell.angle_alpha   90.00
_cell.angle_beta   90.00
_cell.angle_gamma   90.00
#
_symmetry.space_group_name_H-M   'P 1'
#
loop_
_entity.id
_entity.type
_entity.pdbx_description
1 polymer ?
#
loop_
_entity_poly.entity_id
_entity_poly.type
_entity_poly.pdbx_seq_one_letter_code
_entity_poly.pdbx_strand_id
1 'polypeptide(L)'
;MEDINRRKRTWSLAVFLPDSHIHRSPLPFSSPPALLSTHLLQPLTHLEPRAKSTSSFRYFILSMNAIRNILSLSEALYHLLLMVLTLGRGVRSMPVPTDIPMCTASETAQYRLTFTGKWSQAAFPKQYPVYRPPAQWSNLIGVTHSSDYHIWQRNEFASNGVREFAEKGEAWTILKEVEAAGERIQSVYGILSAPAVVGGLGQMNTEFEVFARHSYLSFVVRLVPSPDWFVGVDSFDLCDGDHWKENMSLELFPYDAGTDSGFTFSSPNFETIPQDKITQITSSFPSHPANSFFYPRLKHLPPIAKVTLTKIKKTNQIITLPVEPTQSDLLLTGNEIEDSPINTPLDCEVSVWSPWGLCKGKCGDSGVQHRTRYVLMHPANSGVVCPLLEEERKCFPDNCL
;
A
#
# COMPACT_ATOMS: atom_id res chain seq x y z
N MET A 1 27.13 43.22 -29.71
CA MET A 1 26.82 44.61 -29.38
C MET A 1 26.18 44.59 -28.00
N GLU A 2 26.94 45.05 -27.00
CA GLU A 2 26.55 45.56 -25.65
C GLU A 2 25.58 44.68 -24.82
N ASP A 3 25.96 43.94 -23.78
CA ASP A 3 26.84 44.17 -22.62
C ASP A 3 26.48 45.42 -21.79
N ILE A 4 26.03 45.22 -20.53
CA ILE A 4 26.47 45.94 -19.31
C ILE A 4 25.61 45.63 -18.06
N ASN A 5 26.34 45.18 -17.02
CA ASN A 5 26.17 45.36 -15.55
C ASN A 5 25.29 44.48 -14.64
N ARG A 6 26.00 43.55 -13.98
CA ARG A 6 26.20 43.41 -12.51
C ARG A 6 25.29 44.20 -11.55
N ARG A 7 24.76 43.47 -10.54
CA ARG A 7 25.06 43.72 -9.11
C ARG A 7 24.73 42.51 -8.22
N LYS A 8 25.76 42.06 -7.48
CA LYS A 8 25.69 41.16 -6.31
C LYS A 8 25.08 41.90 -5.11
N ARG A 9 24.25 41.23 -4.29
CA ARG A 9 24.21 41.38 -2.81
C ARG A 9 23.71 40.08 -2.15
N THR A 10 24.61 39.44 -1.42
CA THR A 10 24.39 38.51 -0.30
C THR A 10 24.26 39.30 1.01
N TRP A 11 23.38 38.88 1.94
CA TRP A 11 23.43 38.90 3.43
C TRP A 11 22.12 38.20 3.89
N SER A 12 22.14 36.98 4.42
CA SER A 12 22.32 36.56 5.83
C SER A 12 21.11 36.78 6.77
N LEU A 13 20.91 35.73 7.59
CA LEU A 13 19.89 35.41 8.60
C LEU A 13 19.39 36.53 9.52
N ALA A 14 18.10 36.44 9.87
CA ALA A 14 17.50 36.67 11.21
C ALA A 14 16.09 36.03 11.17
N VAL A 15 15.81 34.87 11.77
CA VAL A 15 15.52 34.60 13.19
C VAL A 15 14.85 35.78 13.91
N PHE A 16 13.54 35.71 14.08
CA PHE A 16 12.81 36.40 15.15
C PHE A 16 11.60 35.54 15.58
N LEU A 17 11.75 34.91 16.76
CA LEU A 17 10.66 34.65 17.72
C LEU A 17 10.24 36.00 18.34
N PRO A 18 9.01 36.10 18.88
CA PRO A 18 8.92 36.07 20.34
C PRO A 18 7.74 35.26 20.91
N ASP A 19 8.04 34.60 22.03
CA ASP A 19 7.29 34.48 23.30
C ASP A 19 5.91 35.14 23.37
N SER A 20 4.93 34.70 24.16
CA SER A 20 4.69 33.58 25.09
C SER A 20 3.28 33.88 25.63
N HIS A 21 2.43 32.89 25.93
CA HIS A 21 1.51 33.02 27.07
C HIS A 21 0.99 31.67 27.52
N ILE A 22 1.31 31.43 28.79
CA ILE A 22 0.99 30.29 29.63
C ILE A 22 -0.47 30.39 30.07
N HIS A 23 -1.26 29.34 29.87
CA HIS A 23 -2.43 29.07 30.71
C HIS A 23 -2.54 27.55 30.95
N ARG A 24 -2.07 27.13 32.13
CA ARG A 24 -2.41 25.82 32.73
C ARG A 24 -3.68 26.02 33.56
N SER A 25 -4.62 25.09 33.46
CA SER A 25 -5.71 24.89 34.41
C SER A 25 -5.86 23.39 34.68
N PRO A 26 -6.04 22.96 35.94
CA PRO A 26 -5.93 21.55 36.33
C PRO A 26 -7.28 20.81 36.38
N LEU A 27 -7.20 19.48 36.28
CA LEU A 27 -8.26 18.51 36.57
C LEU A 27 -8.52 18.42 38.09
N PRO A 28 -9.74 18.08 38.56
CA PRO A 28 -10.00 17.72 39.95
C PRO A 28 -9.96 16.19 40.15
N PHE A 29 -9.18 15.74 41.14
CA PHE A 29 -9.26 14.41 41.73
C PHE A 29 -10.03 14.48 43.05
N SER A 30 -10.98 13.56 43.21
CA SER A 30 -11.78 13.35 44.42
C SER A 30 -11.15 12.32 45.35
N SER A 31 -11.02 12.65 46.63
CA SER A 31 -10.80 11.73 47.77
C SER A 31 -12.13 11.32 48.42
N PRO A 32 -12.17 10.28 49.27
CA PRO A 32 -12.30 10.51 50.73
C PRO A 32 -11.58 9.41 51.58
N PRO A 33 -11.78 9.27 52.92
CA PRO A 33 -10.78 9.67 53.92
C PRO A 33 -10.29 8.53 54.85
N ALA A 34 -9.27 8.84 55.65
CA ALA A 34 -8.76 8.05 56.77
C ALA A 34 -9.45 8.41 58.09
N LEU A 35 -9.54 7.44 59.02
CA LEU A 35 -9.86 7.66 60.43
C LEU A 35 -8.86 6.91 61.33
N LEU A 36 -8.42 7.65 62.35
CA LEU A 36 -7.46 7.33 63.41
C LEU A 36 -7.97 6.23 64.37
N SER A 37 -7.07 5.49 65.03
CA SER A 37 -6.54 5.85 66.36
C SER A 37 -5.97 4.66 67.14
N THR A 38 -4.97 4.99 67.95
CA THR A 38 -4.07 4.19 68.80
C THR A 38 -4.64 3.87 70.18
N HIS A 39 -4.25 2.74 70.79
CA HIS A 39 -4.14 2.50 72.26
C HIS A 39 -3.24 1.25 72.46
N LEU A 40 -2.10 1.23 73.18
CA LEU A 40 -1.72 1.46 74.60
C LEU A 40 -1.35 0.12 75.31
N LEU A 41 -0.30 0.16 76.13
CA LEU A 41 0.52 -0.94 76.69
C LEU A 41 -0.04 -1.69 77.94
N GLN A 42 0.32 -2.99 78.06
CA GLN A 42 0.77 -3.80 79.25
C GLN A 42 -0.15 -4.00 80.50
N PRO A 43 0.17 -4.89 81.50
CA PRO A 43 0.78 -6.25 81.52
C PRO A 43 0.20 -7.26 82.59
N LEU A 44 0.78 -8.47 82.66
CA LEU A 44 1.03 -9.39 83.82
C LEU A 44 -0.13 -9.97 84.69
N THR A 45 -0.16 -11.30 84.86
CA THR A 45 0.06 -11.99 86.16
C THR A 45 0.08 -13.53 86.06
N HIS A 46 0.88 -14.12 86.96
CA HIS A 46 1.26 -15.52 87.19
C HIS A 46 0.25 -16.23 88.13
N LEU A 47 0.08 -17.56 88.03
CA LEU A 47 0.18 -18.54 89.15
C LEU A 47 -0.29 -19.98 88.80
N GLU A 48 0.53 -20.94 89.21
CA GLU A 48 0.45 -22.43 89.20
C GLU A 48 -0.58 -22.99 90.24
N PRO A 49 -0.84 -24.33 90.46
CA PRO A 49 0.14 -25.46 90.45
C PRO A 49 -0.31 -26.93 90.11
N ARG A 50 0.71 -27.80 89.95
CA ARG A 50 0.86 -29.25 90.32
C ARG A 50 -0.20 -30.33 89.92
N ALA A 51 0.27 -31.40 89.25
CA ALA A 51 0.46 -32.77 89.82
C ALA A 51 0.90 -33.81 88.75
N LYS A 52 1.33 -34.99 89.23
CA LYS A 52 2.32 -35.94 88.68
C LYS A 52 1.77 -37.06 87.77
N SER A 53 2.65 -37.52 86.86
CA SER A 53 3.02 -38.92 86.54
C SER A 53 2.01 -39.94 85.99
N THR A 54 2.28 -40.47 84.78
CA THR A 54 2.56 -41.90 84.41
C THR A 54 2.47 -42.03 82.87
N SER A 55 3.59 -42.04 82.15
CA SER A 55 4.41 -43.19 81.68
C SER A 55 3.69 -44.21 80.78
N SER A 56 4.23 -44.31 79.55
CA SER A 56 4.29 -45.49 78.68
C SER A 56 2.98 -46.02 78.10
N PHE A 57 2.58 -45.55 76.90
CA PHE A 57 1.88 -46.36 75.87
C PHE A 57 1.64 -45.65 74.51
N ARG A 58 2.29 -44.50 74.22
CA ARG A 58 2.01 -43.72 72.97
C ARG A 58 3.12 -43.65 71.92
N TYR A 59 4.31 -44.20 72.18
CA TYR A 59 5.45 -44.06 71.25
C TYR A 59 5.52 -45.09 70.12
N PHE A 60 4.77 -46.21 70.18
CA PHE A 60 4.87 -47.26 69.16
C PHE A 60 3.94 -47.05 67.94
N ILE A 61 2.81 -46.35 68.09
CA ILE A 61 1.83 -46.17 66.98
C ILE A 61 2.23 -45.01 66.04
N LEU A 62 2.94 -43.99 66.54
CA LEU A 62 3.33 -42.82 65.73
C LEU A 62 4.51 -43.09 64.78
N SER A 63 5.33 -44.12 65.03
CA SER A 63 6.45 -44.47 64.17
C SER A 63 6.02 -45.20 62.89
N MET A 64 5.00 -46.06 62.95
CA MET A 64 4.56 -46.84 61.79
C MET A 64 3.77 -46.02 60.75
N ASN A 65 2.98 -45.03 61.18
CA ASN A 65 2.24 -44.16 60.25
C ASN A 65 3.16 -43.16 59.52
N ALA A 66 4.25 -42.70 60.16
CA ALA A 66 5.23 -41.84 59.51
C ALA A 66 6.02 -42.60 58.43
N ILE A 67 6.43 -43.84 58.71
CA ILE A 67 7.18 -44.68 57.75
C ILE A 67 6.28 -45.11 56.58
N ARG A 68 5.00 -45.42 56.82
CA ARG A 68 4.03 -45.76 55.77
C ARG A 68 3.71 -44.56 54.85
N ASN A 69 3.68 -43.34 55.39
CA ASN A 69 3.53 -42.11 54.59
C ASN A 69 4.80 -41.77 53.78
N ILE A 70 6.00 -42.01 54.32
CA ILE A 70 7.26 -41.77 53.60
C ILE A 70 7.44 -42.78 52.45
N LEU A 71 7.10 -44.06 52.66
CA LEU A 71 7.09 -45.08 51.59
C LEU A 71 6.01 -44.81 50.53
N SER A 72 4.84 -44.28 50.92
CA SER A 72 3.78 -43.89 49.97
C SER A 72 4.15 -42.67 49.12
N LEU A 73 4.89 -41.70 49.68
CA LEU A 73 5.38 -40.53 48.95
C LEU A 73 6.47 -40.91 47.94
N SER A 74 7.33 -41.87 48.31
CA SER A 74 8.36 -42.45 47.43
C SER A 74 7.75 -43.12 46.19
N GLU A 75 6.72 -43.96 46.37
CA GLU A 75 6.04 -44.61 45.23
C GLU A 75 5.25 -43.62 44.38
N ALA A 76 4.58 -42.64 45.00
CA ALA A 76 3.90 -41.59 44.25
C ALA A 76 4.88 -40.73 43.42
N LEU A 77 6.07 -40.43 43.96
CA LEU A 77 7.10 -39.70 43.24
C LEU A 77 7.72 -40.55 42.13
N TYR A 78 7.91 -41.85 42.36
CA TYR A 78 8.41 -42.80 41.37
C TYR A 78 7.43 -42.97 40.21
N HIS A 79 6.13 -43.09 40.51
CA HIS A 79 5.08 -43.13 39.50
C HIS A 79 4.91 -41.79 38.77
N LEU A 80 5.06 -40.64 39.44
CA LEU A 80 5.05 -39.33 38.78
C LEU A 80 6.27 -39.17 37.86
N LEU A 81 7.46 -39.60 38.30
CA LEU A 81 8.68 -39.59 37.48
C LEU A 81 8.56 -40.54 36.28
N LEU A 82 7.98 -41.73 36.47
CA LEU A 82 7.66 -42.67 35.39
C LEU A 82 6.59 -42.10 34.45
N MET A 83 5.58 -41.39 34.94
CA MET A 83 4.57 -40.74 34.11
C MET A 83 5.18 -39.61 33.28
N VAL A 84 6.08 -38.81 33.85
CA VAL A 84 6.81 -37.76 33.13
C VAL A 84 7.81 -38.35 32.12
N LEU A 85 8.47 -39.47 32.45
CA LEU A 85 9.40 -40.16 31.53
C LEU A 85 8.68 -40.94 30.41
N THR A 86 7.45 -41.40 30.64
CA THR A 86 6.60 -42.07 29.63
C THR A 86 5.83 -41.08 28.77
N LEU A 87 5.43 -39.91 29.30
CA LEU A 87 4.87 -38.80 28.54
C LEU A 87 5.95 -37.97 27.80
N GLY A 88 7.21 -38.02 28.26
CA GLY A 88 8.35 -37.36 27.62
C GLY A 88 8.93 -38.10 26.40
N ARG A 89 8.47 -39.33 26.13
CA ARG A 89 8.82 -40.10 24.93
C ARG A 89 7.67 -40.07 23.94
N GLY A 90 7.49 -38.96 23.23
CA GLY A 90 6.60 -39.00 22.07
C GLY A 90 5.98 -37.73 21.55
N VAL A 91 6.38 -36.52 21.97
CA VAL A 91 6.29 -35.41 21.03
C VAL A 91 7.53 -35.50 20.16
N ARG A 92 7.50 -36.39 19.16
CA ARG A 92 8.25 -36.08 17.94
C ARG A 92 7.70 -34.72 17.56
N SER A 93 8.51 -33.66 17.69
CA SER A 93 8.30 -32.47 16.91
C SER A 93 8.11 -32.97 15.50
N MET A 94 6.85 -32.99 15.03
CA MET A 94 6.61 -33.11 13.62
C MET A 94 7.45 -31.99 13.01
N PRO A 95 8.39 -32.27 12.10
CA PRO A 95 8.94 -31.19 11.32
C PRO A 95 7.71 -30.50 10.74
N VAL A 96 7.54 -29.21 11.06
CA VAL A 96 6.63 -28.36 10.31
C VAL A 96 6.99 -28.65 8.85
N PRO A 97 6.07 -29.09 8.00
CA PRO A 97 6.37 -29.30 6.60
C PRO A 97 6.87 -27.96 6.04
N THR A 98 8.19 -27.81 5.91
CA THR A 98 8.82 -26.69 5.21
C THR A 98 8.79 -27.02 3.72
N ASP A 99 7.59 -27.28 3.19
CA ASP A 99 7.33 -27.21 1.75
C ASP A 99 7.00 -25.75 1.37
N ILE A 100 7.67 -24.80 2.02
CA ILE A 100 7.75 -23.44 1.51
C ILE A 100 8.96 -23.47 0.57
N PRO A 101 8.81 -23.14 -0.72
CA PRO A 101 9.94 -22.97 -1.62
C PRO A 101 10.84 -21.88 -1.03
N MET A 102 11.87 -22.28 -0.31
CA MET A 102 12.81 -21.36 0.31
C MET A 102 13.86 -21.04 -0.74
N CYS A 103 14.18 -19.77 -0.95
CA CYS A 103 15.28 -19.42 -1.82
C CYS A 103 16.59 -19.97 -1.23
N THR A 104 17.28 -20.84 -1.98
CA THR A 104 18.56 -21.43 -1.61
C THR A 104 19.73 -20.85 -2.40
N ALA A 105 19.52 -19.71 -3.06
CA ALA A 105 20.57 -19.02 -3.80
C ALA A 105 21.76 -18.66 -2.88
N SER A 106 22.96 -19.07 -3.30
CA SER A 106 24.18 -18.93 -2.49
C SER A 106 24.78 -17.52 -2.52
N GLU A 107 24.63 -16.83 -3.64
CA GLU A 107 25.17 -15.47 -3.85
C GLU A 107 24.06 -14.42 -3.88
N THR A 108 24.43 -13.19 -3.56
CA THR A 108 23.55 -12.03 -3.76
C THR A 108 23.45 -11.67 -5.24
N ALA A 109 22.29 -11.17 -5.64
CA ALA A 109 22.07 -10.66 -7.00
C ALA A 109 21.76 -9.17 -6.98
N GLN A 110 22.29 -8.45 -7.97
CA GLN A 110 21.92 -7.07 -8.22
C GLN A 110 20.97 -7.00 -9.40
N TYR A 111 19.94 -6.17 -9.28
CA TYR A 111 18.92 -5.98 -10.29
C TYR A 111 18.77 -4.51 -10.64
N ARG A 112 18.43 -4.26 -11.90
CA ARG A 112 17.94 -2.98 -12.39
C ARG A 112 16.43 -3.08 -12.59
N LEU A 113 15.69 -2.23 -11.88
CA LEU A 113 14.27 -2.00 -12.10
C LEU A 113 14.12 -0.85 -13.10
N THR A 114 13.38 -1.10 -14.18
CA THR A 114 12.96 -0.08 -15.14
C THR A 114 11.44 -0.02 -15.15
N PHE A 115 10.88 1.05 -14.60
CA PHE A 115 9.46 1.37 -14.71
C PHE A 115 9.24 2.19 -15.98
N THR A 116 8.27 1.80 -16.77
CA THR A 116 7.84 2.47 -18.01
C THR A 116 6.38 2.86 -17.88
N GLY A 117 6.11 4.16 -17.77
CA GLY A 117 4.77 4.72 -17.83
C GLY A 117 4.18 4.55 -19.23
N LYS A 118 2.99 3.95 -19.32
CA LYS A 118 2.20 3.76 -20.54
C LYS A 118 0.87 4.53 -20.49
N TRP A 119 0.76 5.52 -19.59
CA TRP A 119 -0.44 6.33 -19.45
C TRP A 119 -0.44 7.42 -20.51
N SER A 120 -1.09 7.16 -21.64
CA SER A 120 -1.23 8.12 -22.74
C SER A 120 -2.70 8.46 -22.98
N GLN A 121 -2.94 9.61 -23.62
CA GLN A 121 -4.28 10.01 -24.06
C GLN A 121 -4.86 9.04 -25.11
N ALA A 122 -4.01 8.38 -25.90
CA ALA A 122 -4.42 7.35 -26.84
C ALA A 122 -4.96 6.09 -26.13
N ALA A 123 -4.22 5.59 -25.13
CA ALA A 123 -4.62 4.39 -24.39
C ALA A 123 -5.72 4.66 -23.36
N PHE A 124 -5.76 5.86 -22.79
CA PHE A 124 -6.72 6.27 -21.76
C PHE A 124 -7.29 7.66 -22.07
N PRO A 125 -8.14 7.80 -23.11
CA PRO A 125 -8.65 9.10 -23.54
C PRO A 125 -9.64 9.75 -22.56
N LYS A 126 -10.34 8.95 -21.75
CA LYS A 126 -11.38 9.45 -20.85
C LYS A 126 -10.74 10.31 -19.76
N GLN A 127 -11.08 11.61 -19.76
CA GLN A 127 -10.65 12.59 -18.77
C GLN A 127 -9.13 12.68 -18.59
N TYR A 128 -8.34 12.36 -19.63
CA TYR A 128 -6.89 12.38 -19.55
C TYR A 128 -6.37 13.76 -19.04
N PRO A 129 -5.64 13.82 -17.90
CA PRO A 129 -5.21 15.09 -17.33
C PRO A 129 -4.17 15.80 -18.21
N VAL A 130 -4.53 16.92 -18.82
CA VAL A 130 -3.63 17.72 -19.67
C VAL A 130 -3.06 18.94 -18.92
N TYR A 131 -3.76 19.44 -17.90
CA TYR A 131 -3.39 20.68 -17.21
C TYR A 131 -3.74 20.64 -15.71
N ARG A 132 -2.83 21.22 -14.90
CA ARG A 132 -2.94 21.47 -13.45
C ARG A 132 -3.42 20.27 -12.60
N PRO A 133 -2.53 19.31 -12.32
CA PRO A 133 -1.30 19.01 -13.05
C PRO A 133 -1.57 18.12 -14.28
N PRO A 134 -0.66 18.08 -15.27
CA PRO A 134 -0.72 17.08 -16.33
C PRO A 134 -0.51 15.66 -15.76
N ALA A 135 -0.98 14.66 -16.49
CA ALA A 135 -0.77 13.24 -16.17
C ALA A 135 0.73 12.95 -15.98
N GLN A 136 1.10 12.42 -14.83
CA GLN A 136 2.47 12.13 -14.44
C GLN A 136 2.50 11.03 -13.36
N TRP A 137 3.70 10.64 -12.95
CA TRP A 137 3.92 9.61 -11.93
C TRP A 137 4.68 10.18 -10.74
N SER A 138 4.36 9.74 -9.52
CA SER A 138 5.18 10.07 -8.35
C SER A 138 6.55 9.42 -8.42
N ASN A 139 7.40 9.69 -7.42
CA ASN A 139 8.58 8.86 -7.17
C ASN A 139 8.14 7.40 -7.01
N LEU A 140 8.99 6.46 -7.40
CA LEU A 140 8.80 5.05 -7.03
C LEU A 140 9.46 4.82 -5.68
N ILE A 141 8.72 4.16 -4.78
CA ILE A 141 9.22 3.69 -3.49
C ILE A 141 9.01 2.19 -3.44
N GLY A 142 10.07 1.45 -3.15
CA GLY A 142 10.01 0.02 -3.02
C GLY A 142 10.96 -0.52 -1.97
N VAL A 143 10.81 -1.81 -1.71
CA VAL A 143 11.58 -2.52 -0.69
C VAL A 143 11.90 -3.94 -1.16
N THR A 144 13.04 -4.45 -0.72
CA THR A 144 13.36 -5.87 -0.76
C THR A 144 13.13 -6.48 0.61
N HIS A 145 12.36 -7.56 0.69
CA HIS A 145 11.85 -8.08 1.95
C HIS A 145 11.64 -9.61 1.93
N SER A 146 11.37 -10.18 3.11
CA SER A 146 10.89 -11.55 3.29
C SER A 146 9.37 -11.61 3.15
N SER A 147 8.80 -12.82 3.14
CA SER A 147 7.35 -13.02 3.11
C SER A 147 6.60 -12.51 4.35
N ASP A 148 7.31 -12.07 5.40
CA ASP A 148 6.70 -11.61 6.66
C ASP A 148 6.32 -10.12 6.63
N TYR A 149 6.65 -9.41 5.55
CA TYR A 149 6.38 -8.00 5.37
C TYR A 149 5.67 -7.75 4.05
N HIS A 150 4.71 -6.83 4.09
CA HIS A 150 4.03 -6.34 2.90
C HIS A 150 3.90 -4.83 3.02
N ILE A 151 4.33 -4.09 1.99
CA ILE A 151 4.10 -2.65 1.92
C ILE A 151 2.63 -2.34 1.65
N TRP A 152 1.97 -3.15 0.82
CA TRP A 152 0.54 -3.11 0.54
C TRP A 152 0.10 -4.49 0.02
N GLN A 153 -1.17 -4.85 0.19
CA GLN A 153 -1.72 -6.10 -0.37
C GLN A 153 -3.12 -5.88 -0.92
N ARG A 154 -3.45 -6.60 -1.98
CA ARG A 154 -4.81 -6.58 -2.54
C ARG A 154 -5.80 -7.12 -1.50
N ASN A 155 -6.96 -6.48 -1.38
CA ASN A 155 -8.03 -6.81 -0.43
C ASN A 155 -7.65 -6.61 1.04
N GLU A 156 -6.59 -5.89 1.35
CA GLU A 156 -6.24 -5.46 2.71
C GLU A 156 -6.32 -3.93 2.84
N PHE A 157 -6.34 -3.44 4.07
CA PHE A 157 -6.37 -1.99 4.33
C PHE A 157 -5.00 -1.37 4.08
N ALA A 158 -4.99 -0.20 3.43
CA ALA A 158 -3.77 0.59 3.29
C ALA A 158 -3.27 1.06 4.67
N SER A 159 -1.95 0.97 4.91
CA SER A 159 -1.32 1.58 6.07
C SER A 159 -1.41 3.12 6.02
N ASN A 160 -1.10 3.79 7.12
CA ASN A 160 -1.04 5.26 7.13
C ASN A 160 0.01 5.77 6.13
N GLY A 161 1.15 5.09 6.02
CA GLY A 161 2.15 5.40 5.00
C GLY A 161 1.60 5.26 3.58
N VAL A 162 0.95 4.13 3.27
CA VAL A 162 0.37 3.92 1.94
C VAL A 162 -0.71 4.95 1.63
N ARG A 163 -1.58 5.30 2.60
CA ARG A 163 -2.58 6.35 2.45
C ARG A 163 -1.95 7.69 2.05
N GLU A 164 -0.98 8.17 2.83
CA GLU A 164 -0.35 9.47 2.58
C GLU A 164 0.41 9.49 1.24
N PHE A 165 1.08 8.41 0.90
CA PHE A 165 1.76 8.28 -0.37
C PHE A 165 0.79 8.20 -1.55
N ALA A 166 -0.27 7.41 -1.41
CA ALA A 166 -1.27 7.20 -2.45
C ALA A 166 -2.10 8.45 -2.71
N GLU A 167 -2.34 9.32 -1.73
CA GLU A 167 -3.10 10.58 -1.89
C GLU A 167 -2.24 11.80 -2.22
N LYS A 168 -1.03 11.91 -1.64
CA LYS A 168 -0.22 13.14 -1.71
C LYS A 168 1.14 12.94 -2.36
N GLY A 169 1.60 11.69 -2.51
CA GLY A 169 2.96 11.37 -2.95
C GLY A 169 4.02 11.57 -1.86
N GLU A 170 3.60 11.72 -0.60
CA GLU A 170 4.51 11.89 0.55
C GLU A 170 5.04 10.53 1.01
N ALA A 171 6.33 10.29 0.84
CA ALA A 171 6.95 8.98 1.10
C ALA A 171 7.46 8.81 2.54
N TRP A 172 7.54 9.88 3.33
CA TRP A 172 8.21 9.87 4.64
C TRP A 172 7.63 8.83 5.60
N THR A 173 6.30 8.72 5.68
CA THR A 173 5.62 7.81 6.59
C THR A 173 5.82 6.34 6.19
N ILE A 174 5.81 6.02 4.89
CA ILE A 174 6.18 4.68 4.40
C ILE A 174 7.62 4.35 4.82
N LEU A 175 8.56 5.26 4.60
CA LEU A 175 9.97 5.02 4.94
C LEU A 175 10.13 4.74 6.44
N LYS A 176 9.38 5.44 7.30
CA LYS A 176 9.34 5.19 8.75
C LYS A 176 8.78 3.81 9.11
N GLU A 177 7.69 3.39 8.47
CA GLU A 177 7.10 2.05 8.68
C GLU A 177 8.07 0.94 8.25
N VAL A 178 8.76 1.14 7.13
CA VAL A 178 9.76 0.22 6.59
C VAL A 178 10.99 0.11 7.51
N GLU A 179 11.54 1.24 7.97
CA GLU A 179 12.65 1.28 8.94
C GLU A 179 12.29 0.49 10.21
N ALA A 180 11.09 0.73 10.75
CA ALA A 180 10.61 0.04 11.95
C ALA A 180 10.45 -1.48 11.73
N ALA A 181 10.01 -1.92 10.54
CA ALA A 181 9.93 -3.34 10.19
C ALA A 181 11.34 -3.97 10.07
N GLY A 182 12.28 -3.29 9.42
CA GLY A 182 13.67 -3.74 9.32
C GLY A 182 14.32 -3.95 10.70
N GLU A 183 14.11 -3.03 11.64
CA GLU A 183 14.67 -3.13 13.00
C GLU A 183 13.97 -4.18 13.86
N ARG A 184 12.63 -4.26 13.79
CA ARG A 184 11.84 -5.09 14.71
C ARG A 184 11.75 -6.55 14.31
N ILE A 185 11.56 -6.82 13.02
CA ILE A 185 11.27 -8.17 12.51
C ILE A 185 12.33 -8.68 11.52
N GLN A 186 13.34 -7.86 11.19
CA GLN A 186 14.43 -8.21 10.26
C GLN A 186 13.93 -8.69 8.88
N SER A 187 12.71 -8.31 8.51
CA SER A 187 12.03 -8.75 7.30
C SER A 187 12.30 -7.86 6.11
N VAL A 188 12.90 -6.67 6.29
CA VAL A 188 13.26 -5.75 5.22
C VAL A 188 14.78 -5.63 5.16
N TYR A 189 15.32 -5.68 3.94
CA TYR A 189 16.75 -5.50 3.69
C TYR A 189 17.06 -4.12 3.10
N GLY A 190 16.51 -3.82 1.92
CA GLY A 190 16.85 -2.62 1.16
C GLY A 190 15.63 -1.77 0.83
N ILE A 191 15.82 -0.46 0.85
CA ILE A 191 14.86 0.52 0.34
C ILE A 191 15.35 0.96 -1.04
N LEU A 192 14.48 0.94 -2.04
CA LEU A 192 14.77 1.47 -3.37
C LEU A 192 13.86 2.67 -3.66
N SER A 193 14.46 3.66 -4.32
CA SER A 193 13.73 4.83 -4.80
C SER A 193 14.16 5.16 -6.22
N ALA A 194 13.21 5.63 -7.02
CA ALA A 194 13.46 6.20 -8.34
C ALA A 194 12.74 7.55 -8.48
N PRO A 195 13.32 8.52 -9.20
CA PRO A 195 12.75 9.84 -9.35
C PRO A 195 11.42 9.81 -10.11
N ALA A 196 10.54 10.74 -9.78
CA ALA A 196 9.27 10.96 -10.46
C ALA A 196 9.43 11.20 -11.96
N VAL A 197 8.45 10.73 -12.75
CA VAL A 197 8.39 10.95 -14.19
C VAL A 197 7.39 12.06 -14.48
N VAL A 198 7.86 13.13 -15.11
CA VAL A 198 6.99 14.19 -15.63
C VAL A 198 6.38 13.73 -16.94
N GLY A 199 5.06 13.58 -16.98
CA GLY A 199 4.33 13.01 -18.12
C GLY A 199 3.86 11.58 -17.86
N GLY A 200 2.73 11.21 -18.47
CA GLY A 200 2.15 9.87 -18.33
C GLY A 200 2.96 8.80 -19.09
N LEU A 201 3.73 9.22 -20.10
CA LEU A 201 4.74 8.43 -20.79
C LEU A 201 6.14 8.80 -20.29
N GLY A 202 6.95 7.80 -20.01
CA GLY A 202 8.35 7.99 -19.62
C GLY A 202 8.90 6.79 -18.86
N GLN A 203 10.17 6.88 -18.48
CA GLN A 203 10.85 5.79 -17.77
C GLN A 203 11.58 6.31 -16.54
N MET A 204 11.58 5.51 -15.48
CA MET A 204 12.44 5.70 -14.31
C MET A 204 13.14 4.39 -13.99
N ASN A 205 14.40 4.49 -13.56
CA ASN A 205 15.22 3.33 -13.29
C ASN A 205 15.83 3.42 -11.88
N THR A 206 16.02 2.28 -11.24
CA THR A 206 16.76 2.18 -9.98
C THR A 206 17.44 0.81 -9.90
N GLU A 207 18.48 0.71 -9.07
CA GLU A 207 19.25 -0.51 -8.88
C GLU A 207 19.15 -0.93 -7.41
N PHE A 208 19.05 -2.23 -7.17
CA PHE A 208 18.90 -2.78 -5.82
C PHE A 208 19.54 -4.17 -5.72
N GLU A 209 19.87 -4.55 -4.50
CA GLU A 209 20.45 -5.86 -4.19
C GLU A 209 19.43 -6.74 -3.45
N VAL A 210 19.44 -8.04 -3.76
CA VAL A 210 18.60 -9.06 -3.14
C VAL A 210 19.41 -10.21 -2.57
N PHE A 211 18.88 -10.76 -1.49
CA PHE A 211 19.47 -11.84 -0.70
C PHE A 211 18.48 -12.99 -0.63
N ALA A 212 18.97 -14.22 -0.41
CA ALA A 212 18.10 -15.39 -0.33
C ALA A 212 17.02 -15.29 0.76
N ARG A 213 17.30 -14.59 1.87
CA ARG A 213 16.31 -14.34 2.93
C ARG A 213 15.29 -13.24 2.61
N HIS A 214 15.61 -12.38 1.64
CA HIS A 214 14.84 -11.20 1.26
C HIS A 214 14.69 -11.17 -0.26
N SER A 215 14.14 -12.25 -0.82
CA SER A 215 14.00 -12.44 -2.28
C SER A 215 12.79 -11.75 -2.88
N TYR A 216 11.88 -11.23 -2.05
CA TYR A 216 10.66 -10.56 -2.49
C TYR A 216 10.91 -9.08 -2.75
N LEU A 217 10.33 -8.58 -3.83
CA LEU A 217 10.29 -7.18 -4.20
C LEU A 217 8.85 -6.67 -4.13
N SER A 218 8.66 -5.56 -3.42
CA SER A 218 7.43 -4.77 -3.50
C SER A 218 7.71 -3.31 -3.75
N PHE A 219 6.83 -2.64 -4.49
CA PHE A 219 6.92 -1.20 -4.70
C PHE A 219 5.55 -0.57 -4.99
N VAL A 220 5.50 0.75 -4.89
CA VAL A 220 4.32 1.58 -5.13
C VAL A 220 4.71 2.86 -5.88
N VAL A 221 3.83 3.29 -6.78
CA VAL A 221 3.93 4.53 -7.57
C VAL A 221 2.53 5.14 -7.70
N ARG A 222 2.32 6.35 -7.19
CA ARG A 222 1.04 7.07 -7.30
C ARG A 222 0.83 7.61 -8.71
N LEU A 223 -0.42 7.52 -9.19
CA LEU A 223 -0.88 8.24 -10.37
C LEU A 223 -1.15 9.70 -10.01
N VAL A 224 -0.60 10.64 -10.78
CA VAL A 224 -0.75 12.07 -10.48
C VAL A 224 -1.39 12.79 -11.68
N PRO A 225 -2.50 13.53 -11.49
CA PRO A 225 -3.32 13.59 -10.29
C PRO A 225 -4.24 12.35 -10.18
N SER A 226 -4.58 11.98 -8.95
CA SER A 226 -5.66 11.03 -8.65
C SER A 226 -6.15 11.23 -7.21
N PRO A 227 -7.32 10.69 -6.82
CA PRO A 227 -7.77 10.66 -5.43
C PRO A 227 -6.73 9.93 -4.56
N ASP A 228 -6.64 8.61 -4.71
CA ASP A 228 -5.77 7.72 -3.94
C ASP A 228 -5.24 6.55 -4.81
N TRP A 229 -5.12 6.77 -6.12
CA TRP A 229 -4.81 5.71 -7.07
C TRP A 229 -3.30 5.50 -7.25
N PHE A 230 -2.89 4.24 -7.32
CA PHE A 230 -1.49 3.87 -7.51
C PHE A 230 -1.33 2.63 -8.42
N VAL A 231 -0.10 2.39 -8.86
CA VAL A 231 0.35 1.11 -9.40
C VAL A 231 1.47 0.57 -8.55
N GLY A 232 1.67 -0.74 -8.59
CA GLY A 232 2.74 -1.36 -7.83
C GLY A 232 2.82 -2.85 -8.05
N VAL A 233 3.77 -3.45 -7.36
CA VAL A 233 3.89 -4.89 -7.23
C VAL A 233 3.97 -5.22 -5.74
N ASP A 234 3.25 -6.26 -5.32
CA ASP A 234 3.32 -6.83 -3.98
C ASP A 234 3.97 -8.21 -4.07
N SER A 235 5.03 -8.40 -3.27
CA SER A 235 5.69 -9.66 -2.99
C SER A 235 6.05 -10.48 -4.22
N PHE A 236 6.73 -9.85 -5.19
CA PHE A 236 7.26 -10.58 -6.34
C PHE A 236 8.57 -11.27 -6.00
N ASP A 237 8.57 -12.60 -6.02
CA ASP A 237 9.76 -13.40 -5.75
C ASP A 237 10.73 -13.37 -6.93
N LEU A 238 11.93 -12.86 -6.69
CA LEU A 238 13.03 -12.82 -7.66
C LEU A 238 13.85 -14.11 -7.70
N CYS A 239 13.70 -14.95 -6.69
CA CYS A 239 14.35 -16.25 -6.61
C CYS A 239 13.48 -17.33 -7.26
N ASP A 240 14.14 -18.36 -7.77
CA ASP A 240 13.51 -19.57 -8.27
C ASP A 240 14.36 -20.75 -7.81
N GLY A 241 14.01 -21.35 -6.66
CA GLY A 241 14.81 -22.41 -6.05
C GLY A 241 16.21 -21.94 -5.64
N ASP A 242 17.23 -22.38 -6.38
CA ASP A 242 18.65 -22.11 -6.15
C ASP A 242 19.24 -21.01 -7.04
N HIS A 243 18.46 -20.47 -7.98
CA HIS A 243 18.91 -19.47 -8.94
C HIS A 243 18.03 -18.23 -8.99
N TRP A 244 18.66 -17.12 -9.37
CA TRP A 244 18.05 -15.80 -9.52
C TRP A 244 17.51 -15.63 -10.94
N LYS A 245 16.24 -15.20 -11.08
CA LYS A 245 15.62 -14.95 -12.38
C LYS A 245 16.40 -13.88 -13.16
N GLU A 246 16.56 -14.04 -14.47
CA GLU A 246 17.45 -13.17 -15.28
C GLU A 246 16.76 -11.93 -15.87
N ASN A 247 15.64 -12.11 -16.60
CA ASN A 247 14.81 -11.02 -17.12
C ASN A 247 13.31 -11.28 -16.87
N MET A 248 12.60 -10.31 -16.30
CA MET A 248 11.17 -10.39 -16.00
C MET A 248 10.51 -9.11 -16.43
N SER A 249 9.31 -9.22 -16.98
CA SER A 249 8.48 -8.06 -17.32
C SER A 249 7.07 -8.25 -16.79
N LEU A 250 6.58 -7.27 -16.05
CA LEU A 250 5.23 -7.28 -15.47
C LEU A 250 4.44 -6.09 -16.00
N GLU A 251 3.20 -6.36 -16.39
CA GLU A 251 2.22 -5.34 -16.76
C GLU A 251 1.51 -4.86 -15.50
N LEU A 252 1.39 -3.54 -15.36
CA LEU A 252 0.82 -2.89 -14.19
C LEU A 252 -0.53 -2.29 -14.52
N PHE A 253 -1.44 -2.40 -13.56
CA PHE A 253 -2.81 -1.91 -13.61
C PHE A 253 -3.08 -1.01 -12.39
N PRO A 254 -4.00 -0.04 -12.51
CA PRO A 254 -4.31 0.87 -11.42
C PRO A 254 -5.01 0.15 -10.26
N TYR A 255 -4.68 0.56 -9.05
CA TYR A 255 -5.31 0.19 -7.79
C TYR A 255 -5.85 1.43 -7.09
N ASP A 256 -6.91 1.22 -6.33
CA ASP A 256 -7.53 2.17 -5.43
C ASP A 256 -7.10 1.83 -4.00
N ALA A 257 -6.65 2.82 -3.22
CA ALA A 257 -6.19 2.59 -1.85
C ALA A 257 -7.34 2.41 -0.84
N GLY A 258 -8.55 2.80 -1.21
CA GLY A 258 -9.74 2.75 -0.36
C GLY A 258 -9.79 3.86 0.68
N THR A 259 -9.09 4.99 0.47
CA THR A 259 -8.96 6.09 1.43
C THR A 259 -9.58 7.39 0.96
N ASP A 260 -9.74 7.60 -0.35
CA ASP A 260 -10.44 8.74 -0.95
C ASP A 260 -11.46 8.29 -2.00
N SER A 261 -12.70 8.76 -1.86
CA SER A 261 -13.87 8.38 -2.67
C SER A 261 -14.06 9.27 -3.91
N GLY A 262 -13.04 10.04 -4.32
CA GLY A 262 -13.06 10.80 -5.57
C GLY A 262 -13.26 9.91 -6.80
N PHE A 263 -14.12 10.34 -7.74
CA PHE A 263 -14.44 9.52 -8.92
C PHE A 263 -13.48 9.73 -10.10
N THR A 264 -12.84 10.89 -10.16
CA THR A 264 -12.01 11.30 -11.30
C THR A 264 -10.61 11.68 -10.88
N PHE A 265 -9.66 11.67 -11.84
CA PHE A 265 -8.27 12.09 -11.61
C PHE A 265 -8.13 13.42 -10.86
N SER A 266 -9.03 14.37 -11.12
CA SER A 266 -9.01 15.73 -10.55
C SER A 266 -10.16 15.99 -9.57
N SER A 267 -10.77 14.95 -9.00
CA SER A 267 -11.79 15.12 -7.97
C SER A 267 -11.22 15.81 -6.74
N PRO A 268 -11.99 16.67 -6.04
CA PRO A 268 -11.57 17.17 -4.74
C PRO A 268 -11.46 16.00 -3.76
N ASN A 269 -10.64 16.16 -2.72
CA ASN A 269 -10.49 15.16 -1.67
C ASN A 269 -11.85 14.87 -1.01
N PHE A 270 -12.17 13.58 -0.90
CA PHE A 270 -13.37 13.11 -0.22
C PHE A 270 -13.06 11.81 0.53
N GLU A 271 -12.65 11.92 1.79
CA GLU A 271 -12.23 10.77 2.62
C GLU A 271 -13.28 9.63 2.64
N THR A 272 -12.82 8.40 2.40
CA THR A 272 -13.62 7.17 2.45
C THR A 272 -13.83 6.73 3.90
N ILE A 273 -15.07 6.76 4.38
CA ILE A 273 -15.42 6.43 5.76
C ILE A 273 -16.58 5.41 5.81
N PRO A 274 -16.40 4.20 6.37
CA PRO A 274 -15.13 3.65 6.87
C PRO A 274 -14.14 3.41 5.72
N GLN A 275 -12.84 3.35 6.04
CA GLN A 275 -11.81 3.03 5.04
C GLN A 275 -12.14 1.70 4.35
N ASP A 276 -12.00 1.67 3.03
CA ASP A 276 -12.17 0.47 2.22
C ASP A 276 -10.83 -0.27 2.04
N LYS A 277 -10.91 -1.52 1.57
CA LYS A 277 -9.73 -2.33 1.24
C LYS A 277 -9.15 -1.90 -0.10
N ILE A 278 -7.86 -2.13 -0.30
CA ILE A 278 -7.18 -1.92 -1.58
C ILE A 278 -7.83 -2.78 -2.66
N THR A 279 -8.34 -2.17 -3.71
CA THR A 279 -9.01 -2.86 -4.82
C THR A 279 -8.36 -2.54 -6.16
N GLN A 280 -8.38 -3.52 -7.08
CA GLN A 280 -7.90 -3.29 -8.44
C GLN A 280 -8.96 -2.54 -9.24
N ILE A 281 -8.57 -1.44 -9.87
CA ILE A 281 -9.43 -0.70 -10.79
C ILE A 281 -9.41 -1.42 -12.15
N THR A 282 -10.60 -1.63 -12.70
CA THR A 282 -10.81 -2.34 -13.98
C THR A 282 -11.67 -1.49 -14.91
N SER A 283 -11.87 -1.95 -16.15
CA SER A 283 -12.70 -1.22 -17.12
C SER A 283 -14.18 -1.17 -16.74
N SER A 284 -14.63 -2.08 -15.87
CA SER A 284 -16.02 -2.22 -15.44
C SER A 284 -16.26 -1.94 -13.96
N PHE A 285 -15.21 -1.83 -13.14
CA PHE A 285 -15.29 -1.57 -11.70
C PHE A 285 -14.22 -0.58 -11.25
N PRO A 286 -14.56 0.49 -10.50
CA PRO A 286 -15.91 0.88 -10.08
C PRO A 286 -16.80 1.33 -11.26
N SER A 287 -18.10 1.03 -11.22
CA SER A 287 -19.00 1.10 -12.39
C SER A 287 -19.75 2.41 -12.57
N HIS A 288 -19.37 3.47 -11.84
CA HIS A 288 -20.04 4.77 -11.96
C HIS A 288 -19.64 5.45 -13.30
N PRO A 289 -20.56 6.03 -14.08
CA PRO A 289 -20.25 6.61 -15.38
C PRO A 289 -19.16 7.69 -15.36
N ALA A 290 -19.06 8.46 -14.27
CA ALA A 290 -18.06 9.50 -14.12
C ALA A 290 -16.63 8.96 -13.88
N ASN A 291 -16.47 7.68 -13.50
CA ASN A 291 -15.17 7.12 -13.15
C ASN A 291 -14.19 7.19 -14.31
N SER A 292 -12.97 7.67 -14.04
CA SER A 292 -11.96 7.89 -15.09
C SER A 292 -11.55 6.62 -15.82
N PHE A 293 -11.54 5.48 -15.13
CA PHE A 293 -11.19 4.18 -15.70
C PHE A 293 -12.41 3.32 -16.10
N PHE A 294 -13.62 3.87 -16.09
CA PHE A 294 -14.80 3.14 -16.54
C PHE A 294 -14.95 3.22 -18.07
N TYR A 295 -14.63 2.11 -18.74
CA TYR A 295 -14.69 1.90 -20.19
C TYR A 295 -15.57 0.68 -20.50
N PRO A 296 -16.91 0.84 -20.58
CA PRO A 296 -17.84 -0.30 -20.66
C PRO A 296 -17.69 -1.16 -21.93
N ARG A 297 -17.07 -0.64 -22.99
CA ARG A 297 -16.79 -1.39 -24.23
C ARG A 297 -15.53 -2.24 -24.15
N LEU A 298 -14.64 -1.98 -23.19
CA LEU A 298 -13.42 -2.74 -23.00
C LEU A 298 -13.66 -3.91 -22.04
N LYS A 299 -13.21 -5.10 -22.43
CA LYS A 299 -13.21 -6.27 -21.53
C LYS A 299 -12.24 -6.09 -20.36
N HIS A 300 -11.07 -5.53 -20.65
CA HIS A 300 -10.01 -5.23 -19.68
C HIS A 300 -9.34 -3.91 -20.07
N LEU A 301 -8.82 -3.19 -19.08
CA LEU A 301 -7.97 -2.03 -19.34
C LEU A 301 -6.67 -2.48 -20.02
N PRO A 302 -6.09 -1.67 -20.91
CA PRO A 302 -4.70 -1.88 -21.30
C PRO A 302 -3.78 -1.64 -20.09
N PRO A 303 -2.54 -2.17 -20.10
CA PRO A 303 -1.56 -1.88 -19.06
C PRO A 303 -1.27 -0.37 -19.01
N ILE A 304 -1.38 0.23 -17.82
CA ILE A 304 -1.10 1.66 -17.63
C ILE A 304 0.40 1.92 -17.41
N ALA A 305 1.13 0.89 -16.98
CA ALA A 305 2.58 0.91 -16.89
C ALA A 305 3.14 -0.50 -17.08
N LYS A 306 4.45 -0.59 -17.27
CA LYS A 306 5.20 -1.84 -17.35
C LYS A 306 6.44 -1.72 -16.48
N VAL A 307 6.78 -2.75 -15.74
CA VAL A 307 8.06 -2.85 -15.03
C VAL A 307 8.88 -3.97 -15.64
N THR A 308 10.16 -3.71 -15.85
CA THR A 308 11.15 -4.69 -16.29
C THR A 308 12.23 -4.82 -15.23
N LEU A 309 12.52 -6.04 -14.81
CA LEU A 309 13.55 -6.37 -13.84
C LEU A 309 14.64 -7.12 -14.59
N THR A 310 15.85 -6.58 -14.61
CA THR A 310 16.99 -7.23 -15.28
C THR A 310 18.12 -7.46 -14.28
N LYS A 311 18.57 -8.70 -14.18
CA LYS A 311 19.72 -9.06 -13.35
C LYS A 311 20.99 -8.48 -13.95
N ILE A 312 21.76 -7.75 -13.14
CA ILE A 312 23.02 -7.16 -13.56
C ILE A 312 24.10 -8.23 -13.48
N LYS A 313 24.76 -8.52 -14.61
CA LYS A 313 25.89 -9.45 -14.64
C LYS A 313 27.13 -8.77 -14.04
N LYS A 314 27.76 -9.41 -13.05
CA LYS A 314 29.06 -9.00 -12.53
C LYS A 314 30.12 -9.23 -13.61
N THR A 315 30.45 -8.21 -14.38
CA THR A 315 31.58 -8.28 -15.32
C THR A 315 32.86 -8.27 -14.50
N ASN A 316 33.51 -9.43 -14.33
CA ASN A 316 34.88 -9.47 -13.84
C ASN A 316 35.75 -8.72 -14.85
N GLN A 317 36.14 -7.49 -14.51
CA GLN A 317 37.08 -6.69 -15.30
C GLN A 317 38.46 -7.36 -15.28
N ILE A 318 38.75 -8.17 -16.28
CA ILE A 318 40.11 -8.27 -16.81
C ILE A 318 40.16 -7.27 -17.97
N ILE A 319 40.96 -6.23 -17.81
CA ILE A 319 41.24 -5.23 -18.84
C ILE A 319 41.90 -5.96 -20.02
N THR A 320 41.17 -6.15 -21.10
CA THR A 320 41.76 -6.34 -22.43
C THR A 320 41.44 -5.10 -23.27
N LEU A 321 42.52 -4.51 -23.80
CA LEU A 321 42.57 -3.27 -24.56
C LEU A 321 41.67 -3.27 -25.83
N PRO A 322 41.35 -2.10 -26.41
CA PRO A 322 40.36 -1.95 -27.47
C PRO A 322 40.86 -2.56 -28.78
N VAL A 323 40.09 -3.46 -29.38
CA VAL A 323 40.25 -3.88 -30.77
C VAL A 323 39.28 -3.05 -31.61
N GLU A 324 39.82 -2.36 -32.62
CA GLU A 324 39.05 -1.57 -33.59
C GLU A 324 38.02 -2.40 -34.37
N PRO A 325 36.94 -1.78 -34.86
CA PRO A 325 35.82 -2.50 -35.46
C PRO A 325 36.11 -2.85 -36.92
N THR A 326 36.21 -4.14 -37.22
CA THR A 326 36.03 -4.63 -38.59
C THR A 326 34.55 -4.73 -38.90
N GLN A 327 34.19 -3.95 -39.92
CA GLN A 327 32.89 -3.86 -40.55
C GLN A 327 32.44 -5.19 -41.19
N SER A 328 31.13 -5.30 -41.38
CA SER A 328 30.34 -6.35 -42.04
C SER A 328 30.07 -7.62 -41.24
N ASP A 329 28.89 -7.69 -40.64
CA ASP A 329 27.87 -8.61 -41.18
C ASP A 329 26.45 -8.07 -40.94
N LEU A 330 25.68 -8.12 -42.02
CA LEU A 330 24.32 -7.63 -42.16
C LEU A 330 23.31 -8.65 -41.59
N LEU A 331 22.30 -8.09 -40.94
CA LEU A 331 20.90 -8.56 -40.87
C LEU A 331 20.65 -9.97 -40.32
N LEU A 332 20.34 -10.01 -39.03
CA LEU A 332 19.30 -10.89 -38.52
C LEU A 332 18.20 -10.00 -37.91
N THR A 333 17.16 -9.83 -38.71
CA THR A 333 15.83 -9.37 -38.33
C THR A 333 15.31 -10.15 -37.12
N GLY A 334 15.50 -9.60 -35.93
CA GLY A 334 14.59 -9.81 -34.81
C GLY A 334 13.52 -8.74 -34.93
N ASN A 335 12.30 -9.14 -35.26
CA ASN A 335 11.14 -8.25 -35.18
C ASN A 335 11.02 -7.78 -33.72
N GLU A 336 11.57 -6.62 -33.41
CA GLU A 336 11.04 -5.78 -32.35
C GLU A 336 9.59 -5.55 -32.74
N ILE A 337 8.66 -6.18 -32.03
CA ILE A 337 7.24 -5.86 -32.14
C ILE A 337 7.16 -4.41 -31.69
N GLU A 338 7.13 -3.54 -32.69
CA GLU A 338 6.78 -2.13 -32.62
C GLU A 338 5.59 -2.05 -31.66
N ASP A 339 5.79 -1.43 -30.49
CA ASP A 339 4.79 -1.23 -29.44
C ASP A 339 3.73 -0.30 -30.03
N SER A 340 2.83 -0.87 -30.84
CA SER A 340 1.81 -0.12 -31.55
C SER A 340 1.02 0.67 -30.53
N PRO A 341 0.82 1.99 -30.71
CA PRO A 341 0.11 2.80 -29.73
C PRO A 341 -1.28 2.21 -29.52
N ILE A 342 -1.54 1.75 -28.29
CA ILE A 342 -2.85 1.22 -27.91
C ILE A 342 -3.83 2.39 -27.99
N ASN A 343 -4.80 2.30 -28.90
CA ASN A 343 -5.86 3.28 -29.07
C ASN A 343 -7.15 2.71 -28.48
N THR A 344 -7.61 3.27 -27.36
CA THR A 344 -8.86 2.87 -26.71
C THR A 344 -10.02 3.67 -27.29
N PRO A 345 -10.99 3.07 -28.00
CA PRO A 345 -12.15 3.81 -28.50
C PRO A 345 -12.96 4.40 -27.35
N LEU A 346 -13.33 5.68 -27.49
CA LEU A 346 -14.20 6.38 -26.54
C LEU A 346 -15.36 7.02 -27.30
N ASP A 347 -16.58 6.63 -26.95
CA ASP A 347 -17.78 7.15 -27.58
C ASP A 347 -18.16 8.51 -27.01
N CYS A 348 -18.89 9.29 -27.81
CA CYS A 348 -19.47 10.53 -27.31
C CYS A 348 -20.59 10.23 -26.31
N GLU A 349 -20.51 10.86 -25.14
CA GLU A 349 -21.60 10.88 -24.16
C GLU A 349 -22.23 12.27 -24.14
N VAL A 350 -23.56 12.35 -24.11
CA VAL A 350 -24.33 13.60 -24.12
C VAL A 350 -25.30 13.62 -22.95
N SER A 351 -25.67 14.82 -22.49
CA SER A 351 -26.63 15.00 -21.41
C SER A 351 -28.05 14.62 -21.83
N VAL A 352 -28.93 14.53 -20.84
CA VAL A 352 -30.37 14.48 -21.08
C VAL A 352 -30.82 15.76 -21.79
N TRP A 353 -31.86 15.64 -22.60
CA TRP A 353 -32.48 16.80 -23.23
C TRP A 353 -32.97 17.80 -22.18
N SER A 354 -32.81 19.09 -22.48
CA SER A 354 -33.52 20.14 -21.76
C SER A 354 -35.04 20.00 -21.95
N PRO A 355 -35.84 20.58 -21.04
CA PRO A 355 -37.26 20.75 -21.28
C PRO A 355 -37.50 21.52 -22.59
N TRP A 356 -38.64 21.28 -23.23
CA TRP A 356 -39.01 22.03 -24.42
C TRP A 356 -39.14 23.52 -24.10
N GLY A 357 -38.56 24.35 -24.96
CA GLY A 357 -38.75 25.79 -24.90
C GLY A 357 -40.18 26.21 -25.25
N LEU A 358 -40.43 27.52 -25.19
CA LEU A 358 -41.71 28.10 -25.59
C LEU A 358 -42.00 27.86 -27.08
N CYS A 359 -43.28 27.67 -27.42
CA CYS A 359 -43.70 27.52 -28.82
C CYS A 359 -43.54 28.85 -29.55
N LYS A 360 -42.57 28.93 -30.45
CA LYS A 360 -42.34 30.11 -31.29
C LYS A 360 -43.20 29.99 -32.54
N GLY A 361 -44.20 30.86 -32.67
CA GLY A 361 -45.10 30.89 -33.81
C GLY A 361 -46.11 32.01 -33.68
N LYS A 362 -46.82 32.31 -34.76
CA LYS A 362 -47.98 33.19 -34.69
C LYS A 362 -49.13 32.45 -34.01
N CYS A 363 -49.95 33.16 -33.25
CA CYS A 363 -51.11 32.53 -32.63
C CYS A 363 -52.09 32.03 -33.70
N GLY A 364 -52.62 30.82 -33.50
CA GLY A 364 -53.52 30.17 -34.46
C GLY A 364 -52.81 29.41 -35.59
N ASP A 365 -51.50 29.58 -35.75
CA ASP A 365 -50.69 28.82 -36.70
C ASP A 365 -49.80 27.77 -35.99
N SER A 366 -49.26 26.83 -36.76
CA SER A 366 -48.23 25.92 -36.22
C SER A 366 -46.94 26.67 -35.94
N GLY A 367 -46.42 26.55 -34.72
CA GLY A 367 -45.10 27.03 -34.32
C GLY A 367 -44.07 25.91 -34.23
N VAL A 368 -42.88 26.29 -33.73
CA VAL A 368 -41.76 25.37 -33.46
C VAL A 368 -41.27 25.57 -32.03
N GLN A 369 -41.05 24.47 -31.33
CA GLN A 369 -40.30 24.43 -30.07
C GLN A 369 -38.93 23.82 -30.31
N HIS A 370 -37.95 24.32 -29.58
CA HIS A 370 -36.60 23.78 -29.57
C HIS A 370 -36.28 23.22 -28.18
N ARG A 371 -35.45 22.19 -28.16
CA ARG A 371 -34.73 21.74 -26.97
C ARG A 371 -33.28 21.44 -27.34
N THR A 372 -32.43 21.43 -26.33
CA THR A 372 -30.98 21.30 -26.49
C THR A 372 -30.43 20.31 -25.48
N ARG A 373 -29.30 19.70 -25.80
CA ARG A 373 -28.45 18.93 -24.88
C ARG A 373 -27.00 19.26 -25.18
N TYR A 374 -26.10 18.88 -24.29
CA TYR A 374 -24.67 19.19 -24.42
C TYR A 374 -23.83 17.92 -24.32
N VAL A 375 -22.61 18.00 -24.83
CA VAL A 375 -21.63 16.90 -24.77
C VAL A 375 -21.08 16.80 -23.35
N LEU A 376 -21.17 15.60 -22.76
CA LEU A 376 -20.54 15.25 -21.48
C LEU A 376 -19.13 14.71 -21.71
N MET A 377 -18.93 13.89 -22.74
CA MET A 377 -17.64 13.33 -23.12
C MET A 377 -17.47 13.41 -24.64
N HIS A 378 -16.37 13.99 -25.09
CA HIS A 378 -16.04 14.00 -26.51
C HIS A 378 -15.53 12.63 -26.96
N PRO A 379 -15.83 12.23 -28.21
CA PRO A 379 -15.36 10.96 -28.74
C PRO A 379 -13.85 11.00 -29.00
N ALA A 380 -13.20 9.84 -28.88
CA ALA A 380 -11.78 9.66 -29.20
C ALA A 380 -11.52 8.31 -29.86
N ASN A 381 -10.39 8.18 -30.57
CA ASN A 381 -9.88 6.93 -31.13
C ASN A 381 -10.94 6.12 -31.91
N SER A 382 -11.59 6.78 -32.87
CA SER A 382 -12.65 6.17 -33.70
C SER A 382 -13.89 5.69 -32.93
N GLY A 383 -14.15 6.24 -31.74
CA GLY A 383 -15.43 6.07 -31.07
C GLY A 383 -16.60 6.74 -31.79
N VAL A 384 -17.82 6.42 -31.36
CA VAL A 384 -19.05 6.92 -31.96
C VAL A 384 -19.15 8.44 -31.82
N VAL A 385 -19.36 9.13 -32.94
CA VAL A 385 -19.52 10.59 -32.97
C VAL A 385 -20.74 11.05 -32.20
N CYS A 386 -20.72 12.30 -31.73
CA CYS A 386 -21.84 12.86 -30.98
C CYS A 386 -23.12 12.91 -31.83
N PRO A 387 -24.27 12.48 -31.27
CA PRO A 387 -25.55 12.66 -31.94
C PRO A 387 -25.93 14.16 -31.97
N LEU A 388 -27.04 14.49 -32.64
CA LEU A 388 -27.55 15.87 -32.69
C LEU A 388 -27.76 16.44 -31.29
N LEU A 389 -27.31 17.69 -31.09
CA LEU A 389 -27.38 18.40 -29.82
C LEU A 389 -28.61 19.32 -29.71
N GLU A 390 -29.31 19.52 -30.81
CA GLU A 390 -30.52 20.33 -30.90
C GLU A 390 -31.62 19.51 -31.55
N GLU A 391 -32.84 19.69 -31.07
CA GLU A 391 -34.03 19.05 -31.62
C GLU A 391 -35.14 20.07 -31.71
N GLU A 392 -35.86 20.03 -32.83
CA GLU A 392 -37.04 20.84 -33.08
C GLU A 392 -38.27 19.96 -33.23
N ARG A 393 -39.41 20.48 -32.77
CA ARG A 393 -40.71 19.86 -33.03
C ARG A 393 -41.76 20.91 -33.33
N LYS A 394 -42.76 20.50 -34.12
CA LYS A 394 -43.99 21.28 -34.30
C LYS A 394 -44.77 21.40 -32.99
N CYS A 395 -45.36 22.57 -32.78
CA CYS A 395 -46.20 22.89 -31.63
C CYS A 395 -47.31 23.86 -32.05
N PHE A 396 -48.28 24.08 -31.16
CA PHE A 396 -49.28 25.13 -31.32
C PHE A 396 -49.19 26.05 -30.09
N PRO A 397 -49.05 27.38 -30.26
CA PRO A 397 -49.01 28.29 -29.13
C PRO A 397 -50.34 28.30 -28.37
N ASP A 398 -50.32 27.94 -27.09
CA ASP A 398 -51.50 27.99 -26.21
C ASP A 398 -51.58 29.35 -25.49
N ASN A 399 -52.81 29.87 -25.27
CA ASN A 399 -53.08 31.12 -24.53
C ASN A 399 -52.30 32.34 -25.02
N CYS A 400 -52.31 32.60 -26.33
CA CYS A 400 -51.72 33.82 -26.86
C CYS A 400 -52.54 35.04 -26.43
N LEU A 401 -51.86 36.11 -26.01
CA LEU A 401 -52.45 37.41 -25.66
C LEU A 401 -52.57 38.33 -26.87
#